data_AF-A0AAN7J5F2-F1
#
_entry.id   AF-A0AAN7J5F2-F1
#
_cell.length_a   1.000
_cell.length_b   1.000
_cell.length_c   1.000
_cell.angle_alpha   90.00
_cell.angle_beta   90.00
_cell.angle_gamma   90.00
#
_symmetry.space_group_name_H-M   'P 1'
#
loop_
_entity.id
_entity.type
_entity.pdbx_description
1 polymer ?
#
loop_
_entity_poly.entity_id
_entity_poly.type
_entity_poly.pdbx_seq_one_letter_code
_entity_poly.pdbx_strand_id
1 'polypeptide(L)'
;MDPELALDIQNGVGDNSTDIELELGNDGAMIGSSFEEDSFLGQNDEMTRESSREGGTVVEGDEPYVGQEFESEELAHAFYSAYSMRVGFITRINYLSRSKLDGSVIGRTIVCNKEGYRKAYRCDINKKNIKPRTPTRVGCKAMLSVRKLSTGKWVVTKFVKEHTHALTAVNSQNCSIINQIPNENMKIQELTRQLLLERERSASLRKSIDLLFNHIEEHTQDLSKTVQYIADKCCHSRHKHALSLQGF
;
A
#
# COMPACT_ATOMS: atom_id res chain seq x y z
N MET A 1 -39.25 -46.02 16.92
CA MET A 1 -39.53 -46.37 15.51
C MET A 1 -38.29 -45.98 14.75
N ASP A 2 -37.28 -46.85 14.79
CA ASP A 2 -36.12 -46.79 13.89
C ASP A 2 -36.37 -47.76 12.73
N PRO A 3 -35.83 -47.44 11.54
CA PRO A 3 -35.15 -48.46 10.72
C PRO A 3 -33.79 -47.91 10.23
N GLU A 4 -32.69 -48.62 10.49
CA GLU A 4 -32.00 -49.58 9.59
C GLU A 4 -31.44 -48.95 8.29
N LEU A 5 -30.12 -48.78 8.19
CA LEU A 5 -29.13 -49.70 7.59
C LEU A 5 -29.21 -49.78 6.05
N ALA A 6 -28.14 -49.36 5.37
CA ALA A 6 -27.46 -50.15 4.34
C ALA A 6 -26.28 -49.36 3.75
N LEU A 7 -25.08 -49.90 3.95
CA LEU A 7 -23.93 -49.68 3.08
C LEU A 7 -24.09 -50.63 1.89
N ASP A 8 -23.81 -50.15 0.68
CA ASP A 8 -23.38 -51.02 -0.42
C ASP A 8 -22.20 -50.36 -1.17
N ILE A 9 -21.19 -51.19 -1.35
CA ILE A 9 -19.92 -50.98 -2.05
C ILE A 9 -20.07 -51.61 -3.43
N GLN A 10 -19.69 -50.91 -4.51
CA GLN A 10 -18.99 -51.54 -5.65
C GLN A 10 -18.41 -50.52 -6.65
N ASN A 11 -17.07 -50.42 -6.61
CA ASN A 11 -16.08 -50.57 -7.69
C ASN A 11 -16.38 -50.11 -9.14
N GLY A 12 -15.38 -49.41 -9.70
CA GLY A 12 -15.09 -49.27 -11.14
C GLY A 12 -14.27 -47.99 -11.38
N VAL A 13 -12.93 -48.01 -11.37
CA VAL A 13 -12.02 -48.24 -12.52
C VAL A 13 -12.41 -47.46 -13.77
N GLY A 14 -11.51 -46.62 -14.27
CA GLY A 14 -11.52 -46.17 -15.67
C GLY A 14 -10.92 -44.79 -15.88
N ASP A 15 -9.68 -44.78 -16.34
CA ASP A 15 -8.97 -43.67 -17.00
C ASP A 15 -9.87 -42.98 -18.06
N ASN A 16 -9.70 -41.70 -18.41
CA ASN A 16 -8.96 -41.26 -19.60
C ASN A 16 -9.16 -39.75 -19.81
N SER A 17 -8.09 -39.10 -20.27
CA SER A 17 -8.03 -37.76 -20.86
C SER A 17 -8.99 -37.56 -22.05
N THR A 18 -9.57 -36.36 -22.22
CA THR A 18 -9.67 -35.63 -23.50
C THR A 18 -10.10 -34.18 -23.28
N ASP A 19 -9.32 -33.26 -23.84
CA ASP A 19 -9.54 -31.82 -23.98
C ASP A 19 -10.73 -31.48 -24.89
N ILE A 20 -11.48 -30.41 -24.60
CA ILE A 20 -12.12 -29.56 -25.62
C ILE A 20 -12.08 -28.09 -25.15
N GLU A 21 -11.45 -27.30 -26.01
CA GLU A 21 -11.16 -25.88 -26.05
C GLU A 21 -12.43 -25.03 -26.29
N LEU A 22 -12.56 -23.87 -25.62
CA LEU A 22 -13.43 -22.78 -26.05
C LEU A 22 -12.76 -21.43 -25.80
N GLU A 23 -12.52 -20.73 -26.90
CA GLU A 23 -11.88 -19.43 -27.04
C GLU A 23 -12.61 -18.28 -26.34
N LEU A 24 -11.84 -17.29 -25.89
CA LEU A 24 -12.35 -15.95 -25.59
C LEU A 24 -11.60 -14.94 -26.46
N GLY A 25 -12.36 -14.33 -27.37
CA GLY A 25 -11.94 -13.20 -28.20
C GLY A 25 -11.89 -11.88 -27.44
N ASN A 26 -11.11 -10.96 -28.04
CA ASN A 26 -10.65 -9.65 -27.60
C ASN A 26 -11.70 -8.53 -27.43
N ASP A 27 -11.35 -7.61 -26.51
CA ASP A 27 -11.57 -6.15 -26.54
C ASP A 27 -10.85 -5.51 -25.32
N GLY A 28 -10.07 -4.41 -25.34
CA GLY A 28 -9.56 -3.49 -26.35
C GLY A 28 -8.73 -2.36 -25.66
N ALA A 29 -7.75 -1.82 -26.39
CA ALA A 29 -7.13 -0.47 -26.30
C ALA A 29 -6.38 0.03 -25.02
N MET A 30 -5.09 0.35 -25.19
CA MET A 30 -4.38 1.36 -24.38
C MET A 30 -3.53 2.25 -25.31
N ILE A 31 -3.88 3.54 -25.39
CA ILE A 31 -3.13 4.62 -26.06
C ILE A 31 -2.12 5.20 -25.06
N GLY A 32 -0.89 5.42 -25.51
CA GLY A 32 0.24 5.89 -24.70
C GLY A 32 0.50 7.41 -24.74
N SER A 33 1.58 7.81 -24.05
CA SER A 33 2.61 8.80 -24.45
C SER A 33 3.52 9.06 -23.23
N SER A 34 4.77 8.56 -23.23
CA SER A 34 6.04 9.27 -23.48
C SER A 34 6.51 10.19 -22.34
N PHE A 35 7.74 10.00 -21.82
CA PHE A 35 8.94 10.73 -22.24
C PHE A 35 10.18 10.36 -21.37
N GLU A 36 11.38 10.68 -21.87
CA GLU A 36 12.67 9.98 -21.72
C GLU A 36 13.58 10.32 -20.51
N GLU A 37 14.66 9.52 -20.42
CA GLU A 37 15.87 9.63 -19.59
C GLU A 37 16.69 10.91 -19.85
N ASP A 38 17.53 11.35 -18.89
CA ASP A 38 19.00 11.15 -18.97
C ASP A 38 19.80 11.85 -17.81
N SER A 39 20.94 11.21 -17.46
CA SER A 39 22.26 11.67 -16.94
C SER A 39 22.38 12.72 -15.79
N PHE A 40 23.39 12.76 -14.91
CA PHE A 40 24.59 11.95 -14.55
C PHE A 40 25.16 12.50 -13.20
N LEU A 41 26.06 11.73 -12.60
CA LEU A 41 26.73 11.87 -11.30
C LEU A 41 27.60 13.13 -11.08
N GLY A 42 27.54 13.63 -9.83
CA GLY A 42 28.70 13.69 -8.91
C GLY A 42 29.59 14.93 -8.89
N GLN A 43 29.68 15.61 -7.74
CA GLN A 43 30.86 15.62 -6.86
C GLN A 43 30.67 16.54 -5.65
N ASN A 44 31.38 16.16 -4.58
CA ASN A 44 31.37 16.75 -3.25
C ASN A 44 32.25 18.02 -3.22
N ASP A 45 32.00 18.95 -2.29
CA ASP A 45 32.97 19.37 -1.25
C ASP A 45 32.55 20.67 -0.52
N GLU A 46 32.69 20.61 0.81
CA GLU A 46 33.26 21.64 1.67
C GLU A 46 32.53 22.99 1.95
N MET A 47 32.00 23.06 3.18
CA MET A 47 32.13 24.13 4.18
C MET A 47 32.29 25.60 3.72
N THR A 48 31.29 26.45 4.01
CA THR A 48 31.55 27.81 4.56
C THR A 48 30.36 28.27 5.42
N ARG A 49 30.68 28.82 6.60
CA ARG A 49 29.77 29.51 7.53
C ARG A 49 29.39 30.90 6.99
N GLU A 50 28.16 31.34 7.25
CA GLU A 50 27.72 32.70 7.69
C GLU A 50 26.29 32.96 7.21
N SER A 51 25.33 32.96 8.12
CA SER A 51 24.74 34.19 8.71
C SER A 51 24.05 35.07 7.69
N SER A 52 22.72 35.02 7.65
CA SER A 52 21.88 36.21 7.87
C SER A 52 20.43 35.82 8.13
N ARG A 53 19.90 36.42 9.19
CA ARG A 53 18.56 36.30 9.73
C ARG A 53 17.56 36.97 8.81
N GLU A 54 16.40 36.34 8.63
CA GLU A 54 15.08 36.94 8.31
C GLU A 54 14.12 35.74 8.27
N GLY A 55 13.03 35.61 9.01
CA GLY A 55 12.27 36.51 9.87
C GLY A 55 10.91 35.83 10.05
N GLY A 56 10.90 34.64 10.67
CA GLY A 56 9.68 33.92 11.04
C GLY A 56 9.53 33.97 12.54
N THR A 57 8.65 34.84 13.04
CA THR A 57 8.39 35.02 14.47
C THR A 57 7.74 33.74 15.02
N VAL A 58 8.56 32.77 15.39
CA VAL A 58 8.13 31.72 16.33
C VAL A 58 8.07 32.41 17.68
N VAL A 59 6.89 32.90 18.04
CA VAL A 59 6.63 33.40 19.39
C VAL A 59 6.71 32.19 20.31
N GLU A 60 7.87 32.06 20.96
CA GLU A 60 8.03 31.17 22.09
C GLU A 60 7.02 31.54 23.18
N GLY A 61 6.19 30.60 23.60
CA GLY A 61 5.58 30.67 24.93
C GLY A 61 4.06 30.70 24.98
N ASP A 62 3.35 31.20 23.97
CA ASP A 62 1.95 31.58 24.19
C ASP A 62 0.97 30.39 24.26
N GLU A 63 0.01 30.49 25.18
CA GLU A 63 -1.12 29.59 25.28
C GLU A 63 -2.07 29.84 24.08
N PRO A 64 -2.59 28.79 23.42
CA PRO A 64 -3.54 28.98 22.32
C PRO A 64 -4.77 29.76 22.82
N TYR A 65 -5.20 30.75 22.05
CA TYR A 65 -6.45 31.47 22.34
C TYR A 65 -7.43 31.39 21.18
N VAL A 66 -8.72 31.53 21.49
CA VAL A 66 -9.79 31.55 20.50
C VAL A 66 -9.70 32.85 19.71
N GLY A 67 -9.68 32.75 18.38
CA GLY A 67 -9.47 33.88 17.47
C GLY A 67 -8.05 34.01 16.93
N GLN A 68 -7.09 33.18 17.37
CA GLN A 68 -5.75 33.14 16.77
C GLN A 68 -5.84 32.79 15.28
N GLU A 69 -5.21 33.60 14.44
CA GLU A 69 -5.14 33.39 12.99
C GLU A 69 -3.83 32.69 12.59
N PHE A 70 -3.91 31.86 11.55
CA PHE A 70 -2.81 31.16 10.91
C PHE A 70 -2.96 31.24 9.40
N GLU A 71 -1.83 31.29 8.69
CA GLU A 71 -1.81 31.33 7.23
C GLU A 71 -2.12 29.96 6.61
N SER A 72 -1.69 28.88 7.27
CA SER A 72 -1.90 27.51 6.81
C SER A 72 -2.37 26.57 7.90
N GLU A 73 -2.96 25.45 7.47
CA GLU A 73 -3.42 24.38 8.34
C GLU A 73 -2.24 23.72 9.08
N GLU A 74 -1.12 23.53 8.38
CA GLU A 74 0.09 22.91 8.90
C GLU A 74 0.71 23.76 10.01
N LEU A 75 0.67 25.10 9.87
CA LEU A 75 1.16 26.02 10.89
C LEU A 75 0.32 25.95 12.16
N ALA A 76 -1.02 25.92 12.03
CA ALA A 76 -1.92 25.74 13.16
C ALA A 76 -1.67 24.39 13.87
N HIS A 77 -1.43 23.33 13.10
CA HIS A 77 -1.08 22.02 13.64
C HIS A 77 0.27 22.03 14.36
N ALA A 78 1.31 22.60 13.74
CA ALA A 78 2.64 22.70 14.32
C ALA A 78 2.64 23.51 15.62
N PHE A 79 1.91 24.63 15.66
CA PHE A 79 1.74 25.45 16.86
C PHE A 79 1.12 24.65 18.02
N TYR A 80 0.02 23.95 17.77
CA TYR A 80 -0.62 23.15 18.81
C TYR A 80 0.20 21.91 19.21
N SER A 81 0.94 21.33 18.27
CA SER A 81 1.89 20.26 18.55
C SER A 81 2.97 20.74 19.51
N ALA A 82 3.59 21.88 19.22
CA ALA A 82 4.59 22.50 20.09
C ALA A 82 4.03 22.84 21.48
N TYR A 83 2.81 23.40 21.55
CA TYR A 83 2.12 23.60 22.83
C TYR A 83 1.92 22.29 23.59
N SER A 84 1.46 21.23 22.92
CA SER A 84 1.22 19.94 23.55
C SER A 84 2.51 19.28 24.07
N MET A 85 3.61 19.44 23.34
CA MET A 85 4.93 18.96 23.76
C MET A 85 5.39 19.68 25.03
N ARG A 86 5.23 21.01 25.11
CA ARG A 86 5.57 21.79 26.31
C ARG A 86 4.73 21.40 27.52
N VAL A 87 3.43 21.21 27.31
CA VAL A 87 2.48 20.86 28.38
C VAL A 87 2.57 19.38 28.79
N GLY A 88 3.18 18.52 27.97
CA GLY A 88 3.41 17.11 28.30
C GLY A 88 2.27 16.18 27.92
N PHE A 89 1.63 16.43 26.78
CA PHE A 89 0.66 15.50 26.18
C PHE A 89 0.89 15.33 24.69
N ILE A 90 0.38 14.23 24.16
CA ILE A 90 0.46 13.93 22.73
C ILE A 90 -0.88 14.23 22.10
N THR A 91 -0.82 14.87 20.94
CA THR A 91 -1.99 15.21 20.13
C THR A 91 -2.20 14.20 19.01
N ARG A 92 -3.43 14.13 18.53
CA ARG A 92 -3.82 13.38 17.33
C ARG A 92 -4.81 14.19 16.53
N ILE A 93 -4.85 13.95 15.23
CA ILE A 93 -5.83 14.54 14.33
C ILE A 93 -7.10 13.68 14.39
N ASN A 94 -8.25 14.28 14.69
CA ASN A 94 -9.49 13.54 14.87
C ASN A 94 -10.46 13.77 13.72
N TYR A 95 -10.91 15.01 13.54
CA TYR A 95 -11.98 15.33 12.61
C TYR A 95 -11.53 16.35 11.55
N LEU A 96 -11.82 16.01 10.30
CA LEU A 96 -11.69 16.89 9.15
C LEU A 96 -13.08 17.34 8.73
N SER A 97 -13.34 18.64 8.75
CA SER A 97 -14.57 19.23 8.23
C SER A 97 -14.35 19.64 6.78
N ARG A 98 -15.22 19.18 5.88
CA ARG A 98 -15.17 19.50 4.46
C ARG A 98 -16.41 20.29 4.03
N SER A 99 -16.23 21.20 3.08
CA SER A 99 -17.32 21.89 2.40
C SER A 99 -18.28 20.89 1.78
N LYS A 100 -19.59 21.11 1.93
CA LYS A 100 -20.60 20.33 1.21
C LYS A 100 -20.69 20.72 -0.26
N LEU A 101 -20.25 21.94 -0.61
CA LEU A 101 -20.33 22.47 -1.96
C LEU A 101 -19.07 22.11 -2.76
N ASP A 102 -17.89 22.38 -2.20
CA ASP A 102 -16.62 22.27 -2.95
C ASP A 102 -15.74 21.10 -2.51
N GLY A 103 -16.15 20.32 -1.49
CA GLY A 103 -15.35 19.24 -0.90
C GLY A 103 -14.03 19.67 -0.24
N SER A 104 -13.72 20.98 -0.26
CA SER A 104 -12.53 21.60 0.31
C SER A 104 -12.49 21.48 1.83
N VAL A 105 -11.30 21.39 2.42
CA VAL A 105 -11.15 21.35 3.87
C VAL A 105 -11.50 22.72 4.46
N ILE A 106 -12.53 22.76 5.30
CA ILE A 106 -13.00 23.97 5.99
C ILE A 106 -12.58 23.97 7.46
N GLY A 107 -12.25 22.82 8.04
CA GLY A 107 -11.85 22.80 9.44
C GLY A 107 -11.15 21.54 9.86
N ARG A 108 -10.41 21.64 10.97
CA ARG A 108 -9.67 20.53 11.55
C ARG A 108 -9.76 20.59 13.07
N THR A 109 -9.94 19.43 13.67
CA THR A 109 -9.96 19.29 15.13
C THR A 109 -8.81 18.39 15.56
N ILE A 110 -7.95 18.97 16.40
CA ILE A 110 -6.79 18.31 17.00
C ILE A 110 -7.12 18.07 18.46
N VAL A 111 -6.86 16.85 18.94
CA VAL A 111 -7.33 16.37 20.25
C VAL A 111 -6.20 15.68 20.99
N CYS A 112 -6.32 15.53 22.30
CA CYS A 112 -5.39 14.69 23.05
C CYS A 112 -5.47 13.21 22.61
N ASN A 113 -4.36 12.47 22.65
CA ASN A 113 -4.34 11.04 22.34
C ASN A 113 -5.25 10.21 23.26
N LYS A 114 -5.44 10.66 24.51
CA LYS A 114 -6.32 10.03 25.50
C LYS A 114 -7.79 10.51 25.40
N GLU A 115 -8.15 11.25 24.36
CA GLU A 115 -9.50 11.79 24.15
C GLU A 115 -10.53 10.72 23.77
N GLY A 116 -11.74 10.85 24.31
CA GLY A 116 -12.88 9.99 24.06
C GLY A 116 -12.81 8.62 24.73
N TYR A 117 -13.77 7.76 24.41
CA TYR A 117 -13.79 6.36 24.85
C TYR A 117 -13.80 5.47 23.61
N ARG A 118 -13.04 4.38 23.61
CA ARG A 118 -13.22 3.37 22.56
C ARG A 118 -14.55 2.68 22.81
N LYS A 119 -15.37 2.53 21.76
CA LYS A 119 -16.52 1.62 21.82
C LYS A 119 -15.99 0.24 22.21
N ALA A 120 -16.59 -0.39 23.21
CA ALA A 120 -16.26 -1.76 23.53
C ALA A 120 -16.45 -2.58 22.25
N TYR A 121 -15.41 -3.30 21.83
CA TYR A 121 -15.58 -4.30 20.79
C TYR A 121 -16.62 -5.28 21.31
N ARG A 122 -17.72 -5.45 20.58
CA ARG A 122 -18.58 -6.60 20.74
C ARG A 122 -17.72 -7.78 20.34
N CYS A 123 -17.08 -8.43 21.31
CA CYS A 123 -16.44 -9.70 21.06
C CYS A 123 -17.57 -10.66 20.74
N ASP A 124 -17.71 -11.02 19.46
CA ASP A 124 -18.46 -12.20 19.09
C ASP A 124 -17.82 -13.36 19.86
N ILE A 125 -18.59 -13.91 20.80
CA ILE A 125 -18.17 -14.98 21.73
C ILE A 125 -17.60 -16.20 20.97
N ASN A 126 -17.86 -16.29 19.66
CA ASN A 126 -17.39 -17.36 18.77
C ASN A 126 -15.98 -17.17 18.17
N LYS A 127 -15.31 -16.01 18.34
CA LYS A 127 -13.91 -15.82 17.89
C LYS A 127 -12.95 -15.81 19.09
N LYS A 128 -12.63 -17.00 19.60
CA LYS A 128 -11.87 -17.24 20.85
C LYS A 128 -10.39 -16.81 20.87
N ASN A 129 -9.90 -15.94 19.97
CA ASN A 129 -8.47 -15.62 19.88
C ASN A 129 -8.11 -14.13 19.69
N ILE A 130 -8.93 -13.20 20.19
CA ILE A 130 -8.56 -11.78 20.21
C ILE A 130 -8.49 -11.32 21.66
N LYS A 131 -7.26 -11.20 22.20
CA LYS A 131 -7.05 -10.52 23.48
C LYS A 131 -7.50 -9.06 23.34
N PRO A 132 -8.45 -8.56 24.16
CA PRO A 132 -8.86 -7.17 24.09
C PRO A 132 -7.68 -6.28 24.49
N ARG A 133 -7.28 -5.37 23.61
CA ARG A 133 -6.25 -4.35 23.92
C ARG A 133 -6.76 -3.48 25.08
N THR A 134 -5.90 -3.22 26.05
CA THR A 134 -6.22 -2.34 27.18
C THR A 134 -6.69 -0.95 26.69
N PRO A 135 -7.74 -0.37 27.29
CA PRO A 135 -8.28 0.91 26.84
C PRO A 135 -7.28 2.04 27.12
N THR A 136 -6.69 2.61 26.06
CA THR A 136 -5.73 3.72 26.20
C THR A 136 -6.38 5.11 26.27
N ARG A 137 -7.70 5.23 26.04
CA ARG A 137 -8.44 6.51 26.04
C ARG A 137 -9.26 6.65 27.33
N VAL A 138 -9.05 7.75 28.05
CA VAL A 138 -9.63 8.02 29.39
C VAL A 138 -10.76 9.05 29.34
N GLY A 139 -11.24 9.42 28.15
CA GLY A 139 -12.24 10.46 27.99
C GLY A 139 -11.69 11.88 28.16
N CYS A 140 -10.42 12.12 27.81
CA CYS A 140 -9.86 13.47 27.83
C CYS A 140 -10.68 14.42 26.95
N LYS A 141 -10.90 15.65 27.40
CA LYS A 141 -11.68 16.67 26.67
C LYS A 141 -10.82 17.73 25.98
N ALA A 142 -9.52 17.75 26.26
CA ALA A 142 -8.59 18.68 25.63
C ALA A 142 -8.60 18.59 24.10
N MET A 143 -8.90 19.72 23.47
CA MET A 143 -9.05 19.85 22.02
C MET A 143 -8.75 21.28 21.54
N LEU A 144 -8.29 21.38 20.30
CA LEU A 144 -8.18 22.61 19.54
C LEU A 144 -8.94 22.41 18.21
N SER A 145 -9.86 23.31 17.90
CA SER A 145 -10.59 23.31 16.63
C SER A 145 -10.26 24.57 15.84
N VAL A 146 -9.79 24.38 14.61
CA VAL A 146 -9.45 25.44 13.67
C VAL A 146 -10.38 25.37 12.46
N ARG A 147 -10.79 26.54 11.96
CA ARG A 147 -11.66 26.70 10.81
C ARG A 147 -11.05 27.68 9.80
N LYS A 148 -11.14 27.34 8.53
CA LYS A 148 -10.80 28.22 7.42
C LYS A 148 -11.90 29.27 7.22
N LEU A 149 -11.50 30.54 7.20
CA LEU A 149 -12.35 31.66 6.84
C LEU A 149 -12.45 31.79 5.32
N SER A 150 -13.47 32.53 4.84
CA SER A 150 -13.61 32.88 3.42
C SER A 150 -12.41 33.66 2.88
N THR A 151 -11.66 34.34 3.75
CA THR A 151 -10.41 35.05 3.44
C THR A 151 -9.21 34.13 3.19
N GLY A 152 -9.37 32.82 3.35
CA GLY A 152 -8.30 31.83 3.17
C GLY A 152 -7.48 31.55 4.43
N LYS A 153 -7.58 32.41 5.45
CA LYS A 153 -6.89 32.24 6.75
C LYS A 153 -7.57 31.19 7.64
N TRP A 154 -6.79 30.58 8.52
CA TRP A 154 -7.26 29.60 9.50
C TRP A 154 -7.38 30.23 10.88
N VAL A 155 -8.51 30.05 11.55
CA VAL A 155 -8.78 30.66 12.86
C VAL A 155 -9.15 29.61 13.90
N VAL A 156 -8.59 29.74 15.10
CA VAL A 156 -8.98 28.91 16.25
C VAL A 156 -10.39 29.27 16.69
N THR A 157 -11.30 28.32 16.57
CA THR A 157 -12.71 28.48 16.96
C THR A 157 -13.00 27.96 18.37
N LYS A 158 -12.26 26.94 18.81
CA LYS A 158 -12.45 26.32 20.13
C LYS A 158 -11.13 25.83 20.67
N PHE A 159 -10.85 26.16 21.92
CA PHE A 159 -9.71 25.66 22.67
C PHE A 159 -10.17 25.15 24.04
N VAL A 160 -9.80 23.92 24.38
CA VAL A 160 -10.08 23.30 25.69
C VAL A 160 -8.75 22.82 26.25
N LYS A 161 -8.33 23.44 27.37
CA LYS A 161 -7.10 23.13 28.09
C LYS A 161 -7.25 21.97 29.08
N GLU A 162 -8.47 21.68 29.52
CA GLU A 162 -8.72 20.72 30.60
C GLU A 162 -8.40 19.27 30.20
N HIS A 163 -7.52 18.64 30.97
CA HIS A 163 -7.18 17.23 30.88
C HIS A 163 -7.81 16.45 32.04
N THR A 164 -8.35 15.28 31.74
CA THR A 164 -8.89 14.35 32.75
C THR A 164 -7.85 13.36 33.26
N HIS A 165 -6.57 13.57 32.95
CA HIS A 165 -5.45 12.72 33.32
C HIS A 165 -4.23 13.56 33.64
N ALA A 166 -3.30 13.01 34.43
CA ALA A 166 -2.02 13.63 34.68
C ALA A 166 -1.25 13.84 33.37
N LEU A 167 -0.67 15.03 33.23
CA LEU A 167 0.22 15.38 32.13
C LEU A 167 1.61 14.85 32.48
N THR A 168 2.19 14.06 31.58
CA THR A 168 3.56 13.60 31.75
C THR A 168 4.43 14.69 31.16
N ALA A 169 4.76 15.71 31.97
CA ALA A 169 5.75 16.72 31.61
C ALA A 169 7.09 16.01 31.42
N VAL A 170 7.33 15.61 30.18
CA VAL A 170 8.59 15.03 29.79
C VAL A 170 9.50 16.20 29.46
N ASN A 171 10.42 16.48 30.37
CA ASN A 171 11.64 17.24 30.05
C ASN A 171 12.17 16.71 28.72
N SER A 172 12.49 17.61 27.79
CA SER A 172 12.64 17.47 26.33
C SER A 172 13.43 16.27 25.75
N GLN A 173 13.90 15.33 26.57
CA GLN A 173 14.63 14.13 26.20
C GLN A 173 13.76 12.88 25.97
N ASN A 174 12.52 12.78 26.49
CA ASN A 174 11.68 11.59 26.26
C ASN A 174 10.47 11.84 25.35
N CYS A 175 10.58 12.70 24.31
CA CYS A 175 9.64 12.67 23.19
C CYS A 175 9.86 11.41 22.32
N SER A 176 10.06 10.28 22.98
CA SER A 176 10.25 9.02 22.33
C SER A 176 8.96 8.56 21.70
N ILE A 177 7.78 9.13 21.92
CA ILE A 177 6.55 8.64 21.25
C ILE A 177 6.45 9.11 19.79
N ILE A 178 7.02 10.28 19.43
CA ILE A 178 7.16 10.69 18.02
C ILE A 178 8.34 9.94 17.37
N ASN A 179 9.40 9.72 18.15
CA ASN A 179 10.54 8.89 17.77
C ASN A 179 10.34 7.39 18.14
N GLN A 180 9.10 6.90 18.36
CA GLN A 180 8.76 5.49 18.64
C GLN A 180 7.97 4.85 17.49
N ILE A 181 8.04 5.42 16.29
CA ILE A 181 7.95 4.62 15.07
C ILE A 181 9.33 4.12 14.53
N PRO A 182 10.33 3.71 15.35
CA PRO A 182 11.46 2.92 14.92
C PRO A 182 11.32 1.52 15.52
N ASN A 183 10.68 0.64 14.76
CA ASN A 183 10.99 -0.79 14.73
C ASN A 183 10.27 -1.38 13.52
N GLU A 184 8.99 -1.05 13.38
CA GLU A 184 8.15 -1.50 12.27
C GLU A 184 8.60 -0.86 10.94
N ASN A 185 8.93 0.44 10.90
CA ASN A 185 9.38 1.10 9.67
C ASN A 185 10.76 0.61 9.18
N MET A 186 11.68 0.30 10.09
CA MET A 186 12.97 -0.33 9.72
C MET A 186 12.75 -1.75 9.20
N LYS A 187 11.84 -2.51 9.83
CA LYS A 187 11.47 -3.85 9.36
C LYS A 187 10.76 -3.81 8.01
N ILE A 188 9.88 -2.83 7.79
CA ILE A 188 9.22 -2.59 6.51
C ILE A 188 10.28 -2.29 5.45
N GLN A 189 11.19 -1.33 5.69
CA GLN A 189 12.26 -1.00 4.74
C GLN A 189 13.16 -2.21 4.43
N GLU A 190 13.55 -2.98 5.46
CA GLU A 190 14.39 -4.16 5.28
C GLU A 190 13.66 -5.28 4.53
N LEU A 191 12.39 -5.55 4.83
CA LEU A 191 11.58 -6.52 4.09
C LEU A 191 11.33 -6.06 2.66
N THR A 192 11.11 -4.77 2.42
CA THR A 192 11.01 -4.19 1.07
C THR A 192 12.30 -4.41 0.29
N ARG A 193 13.46 -4.20 0.92
CA ARG A 193 14.78 -4.47 0.31
C ARG A 193 14.95 -5.97 -0.02
N GLN A 194 14.55 -6.87 0.87
CA GLN A 194 14.63 -8.31 0.64
C GLN A 194 13.71 -8.76 -0.50
N LEU A 195 12.48 -8.26 -0.55
CA LEU A 195 11.53 -8.54 -1.63
C LEU A 195 12.04 -8.06 -2.98
N LEU A 196 12.69 -6.89 -3.03
CA LEU A 196 13.28 -6.37 -4.27
C LEU A 196 14.36 -7.32 -4.82
N LEU A 197 15.26 -7.78 -3.95
CA LEU A 197 16.34 -8.70 -4.32
C LEU A 197 15.80 -10.08 -4.78
N GLU A 198 14.77 -10.59 -4.08
CA GLU A 198 14.14 -11.85 -4.47
C GLU A 198 13.45 -11.74 -5.83
N ARG A 199 12.78 -10.61 -6.10
CA ARG A 199 12.14 -10.34 -7.39
C ARG A 199 13.17 -10.32 -8.52
N GLU A 200 14.33 -9.69 -8.29
CA GLU A 200 15.40 -9.64 -9.28
C GLU A 200 15.98 -11.03 -9.57
N ARG A 201 16.23 -11.83 -8.52
CA ARG A 201 16.67 -13.23 -8.65
C ARG A 201 15.65 -14.08 -9.41
N SER A 202 14.37 -13.93 -9.08
CA SER A 202 13.26 -14.63 -9.73
C SER A 202 13.12 -14.22 -11.20
N ALA A 203 13.33 -12.94 -11.52
CA ALA A 203 13.33 -12.45 -12.90
C ALA A 203 14.49 -13.03 -13.70
N SER A 204 15.67 -13.20 -13.10
CA SER A 204 16.81 -13.85 -13.77
C SER A 204 16.52 -15.32 -14.07
N LEU A 205 15.98 -16.07 -13.09
CA LEU A 205 15.60 -17.47 -13.31
C LEU A 205 14.50 -17.59 -14.36
N ARG A 206 13.53 -16.67 -14.35
CA ARG A 206 12.47 -16.63 -15.34
C ARG A 206 13.03 -16.44 -16.76
N LYS A 207 13.96 -15.51 -16.95
CA LYS A 207 14.66 -15.30 -18.24
C LYS A 207 15.39 -16.56 -18.70
N SER A 208 16.09 -17.26 -17.80
CA SER A 208 16.77 -18.51 -18.14
C SER A 208 15.79 -19.61 -18.57
N ILE A 209 14.64 -19.70 -17.89
CA ILE A 209 13.58 -20.65 -18.23
C ILE A 209 12.96 -20.30 -19.59
N ASP A 210 12.61 -19.03 -19.82
CA ASP A 210 12.02 -18.58 -21.09
C ASP A 210 12.98 -18.85 -22.27
N LEU A 211 14.30 -18.66 -22.07
CA LEU A 211 15.30 -19.00 -23.08
C LEU A 211 15.34 -20.50 -23.41
N LEU A 212 15.26 -21.36 -22.39
CA LEU A 212 15.22 -22.81 -22.60
C LEU A 212 13.95 -23.24 -23.33
N PHE A 213 12.81 -22.66 -22.98
CA PHE A 213 11.55 -22.94 -23.67
C PHE A 213 11.60 -22.54 -25.14
N ASN A 214 12.13 -21.36 -25.46
CA ASN A 214 12.31 -20.91 -26.85
C ASN A 214 13.19 -21.88 -27.65
N HIS A 215 14.28 -22.37 -27.05
CA HIS A 215 15.16 -23.33 -27.72
C HIS A 215 14.48 -24.67 -27.98
N ILE A 216 13.71 -25.17 -26.99
CA ILE A 216 12.93 -26.40 -27.16
C ILE A 216 11.88 -26.22 -28.25
N GLU A 217 11.19 -25.08 -28.28
CA GLU A 217 10.17 -24.78 -29.28
C GLU A 217 10.75 -24.72 -30.69
N GLU A 218 11.87 -24.02 -30.89
CA GLU A 218 12.58 -23.93 -32.17
C GLU A 218 13.00 -25.33 -32.67
N HIS A 219 13.65 -26.12 -31.82
CA HIS A 219 14.04 -27.47 -32.16
C HIS A 219 12.82 -28.37 -32.48
N THR A 220 11.73 -28.23 -31.74
CA THR A 220 10.49 -28.97 -32.01
C THR A 220 9.87 -28.58 -33.35
N GLN A 221 9.88 -27.29 -33.70
CA GLN A 221 9.40 -26.80 -34.99
C GLN A 221 10.26 -27.32 -36.15
N ASP A 222 11.58 -27.35 -36.00
CA ASP A 222 12.49 -27.83 -37.05
C ASP A 222 12.39 -29.34 -37.27
N LEU A 223 12.24 -30.11 -36.19
CA LEU A 223 11.90 -31.53 -36.28
C LEU A 223 10.57 -31.74 -37.00
N SER A 224 9.53 -30.95 -36.64
CA SER A 224 8.22 -31.01 -37.29
C SER A 224 8.30 -30.75 -38.79
N LYS A 225 9.01 -29.70 -39.21
CA LYS A 225 9.28 -29.39 -40.64
C LYS A 225 9.96 -30.56 -41.35
N THR A 226 10.95 -31.18 -40.70
CA THR A 226 11.70 -32.31 -41.26
C THR A 226 10.81 -33.53 -41.47
N VAL A 227 9.98 -33.86 -40.46
CA VAL A 227 9.01 -34.96 -40.55
C VAL A 227 7.99 -34.68 -41.65
N GLN A 228 7.45 -33.46 -41.73
CA GLN A 228 6.49 -33.07 -42.75
C GLN A 228 7.10 -33.19 -44.16
N TYR A 229 8.34 -32.72 -44.33
CA TYR A 229 9.05 -32.85 -45.60
C TYR A 229 9.22 -34.32 -46.05
N ILE A 230 9.56 -35.22 -45.12
CA ILE A 230 9.69 -36.65 -45.41
C ILE A 230 8.33 -37.25 -45.75
N ALA A 231 7.29 -36.91 -44.98
CA ALA A 231 5.92 -37.35 -45.24
C ALA A 231 5.45 -36.92 -46.64
N ASP A 232 5.65 -35.66 -46.99
CA ASP A 232 5.29 -35.10 -48.30
C ASP A 232 6.05 -35.81 -49.43
N LYS A 233 7.36 -36.04 -49.26
CA LYS A 233 8.16 -36.82 -50.23
C LYS A 233 7.65 -38.25 -50.40
N CYS A 234 7.31 -38.92 -49.30
CA CYS A 234 6.75 -40.27 -49.33
C CYS A 234 5.40 -40.30 -50.05
N CYS A 235 4.52 -39.33 -49.75
CA CYS A 235 3.22 -39.18 -50.42
C CYS A 235 3.38 -38.93 -51.92
N HIS A 236 4.26 -38.02 -52.32
CA HIS A 236 4.55 -37.77 -53.74
C HIS A 236 5.09 -39.02 -54.45
N SER A 237 5.99 -39.77 -53.81
CA SER A 237 6.53 -41.01 -54.37
C SER A 237 5.43 -42.08 -54.54
N ARG A 238 4.54 -42.23 -53.56
CA ARG A 238 3.40 -43.15 -53.65
C ARG A 238 2.41 -42.73 -54.72
N HIS A 239 2.12 -41.43 -54.85
CA HIS A 239 1.22 -40.91 -55.88
C HIS A 239 1.78 -41.12 -57.30
N LYS A 240 3.09 -40.89 -57.51
CA LYS A 240 3.76 -41.18 -58.79
C LYS A 240 3.68 -42.67 -59.15
N HIS A 241 3.90 -43.55 -58.18
CA HIS A 241 3.81 -44.99 -58.38
C HIS A 241 2.37 -45.46 -58.66
N ALA A 242 1.36 -44.86 -58.02
CA ALA A 242 -0.05 -45.16 -58.29
C ALA A 242 -0.48 -44.72 -59.70
N LEU A 243 -0.03 -43.55 -60.16
CA LEU A 243 -0.31 -43.07 -61.52
C LEU A 243 0.39 -43.92 -62.60
N SER A 244 1.59 -44.44 -62.35
CA SER A 244 2.27 -45.33 -63.32
C SER A 244 1.58 -46.69 -63.46
N LEU A 245 0.75 -47.10 -62.48
CA LEU A 245 -0.01 -48.35 -62.52
C LEU A 245 -1.40 -48.20 -63.20
N GLN A 246 -1.91 -46.97 -63.35
CA GLN A 246 -3.20 -46.68 -64.01
C GLN A 246 -3.07 -46.29 -65.50
N GLY A 247 -1.85 -46.20 -66.03
CA GLY A 247 -1.55 -45.78 -67.40
C GLY A 247 -1.37 -46.90 -68.44
N PHE A 248 -1.93 -48.09 -68.21
CA PHE A 248 -1.95 -49.20 -69.17
C PHE A 248 -3.39 -49.64 -69.46
#